data_AF-A0A382RXW9-F1
#
_entry.id   AF-A0A382RXW9-F1
#
_cell.length_a   1.000
_cell.length_b   1.000
_cell.length_c   1.000
_cell.angle_alpha   90.00
_cell.angle_beta   90.00
_cell.angle_gamma   90.00
#
_symmetry.space_group_name_H-M   'P 1'
#
loop_
_entity.id
_entity.type
_entity.pdbx_description
1 polymer ?
#
loop_
_entity_poly.entity_id
_entity_poly.type
_entity_poly.pdbx_seq_one_letter_code
_entity_poly.pdbx_strand_id
1 'polypeptide(L)'
;NGGRVAALNPIRFDSNFSLATDWVIAPREMPAALAGVAQQLAKEREVEIPAEIEALVRPDLDIETARDIVRLLMPEKGAALLVLGQLAAQHAEAADLRGIASWMASHCGLRMAVLPDANSAAGWIAGCIPHRSPGGGPITLPGRDAARMTTDSLSGCVLYGLEPSLDYGSPGSLDQTLEQADFVLSFSSFRSAVPPQANVVFPLVPYTENSGSFINLEGRLQFSPAAVQPQGEARPGWKILRVLANLLALKGFDYVTVDDVTREIRLPDSGVSYPLAGTLPKPRPEGVRSNGRLPDGSLERILDVPLYAVDPVVRR
;
A
#
# COMPACT_ATOMS: atom_id res chain seq x y z
N ASN A 1 -12.75 -26.71 -8.87
CA ASN A 1 -11.47 -26.77 -9.62
C ASN A 1 -10.26 -27.26 -8.80
N GLY A 2 -10.42 -27.85 -7.60
CA GLY A 2 -9.35 -28.60 -6.92
C GLY A 2 -8.17 -27.81 -6.32
N GLY A 3 -8.14 -26.49 -6.45
CA GLY A 3 -7.11 -25.64 -5.84
C GLY A 3 -7.11 -25.73 -4.32
N ARG A 4 -5.92 -25.71 -3.72
CA ARG A 4 -5.71 -25.71 -2.27
C ARG A 4 -5.14 -24.35 -1.85
N VAL A 5 -5.57 -23.84 -0.70
CA VAL A 5 -5.17 -22.52 -0.21
C VAL A 5 -4.56 -22.64 1.18
N ALA A 6 -3.47 -21.92 1.41
CA ALA A 6 -2.94 -21.67 2.74
C ALA A 6 -3.03 -20.18 3.08
N ALA A 7 -3.20 -19.87 4.36
CA ALA A 7 -3.19 -18.53 4.89
C ALA A 7 -2.08 -18.39 5.95
N LEU A 8 -1.37 -17.26 5.93
CA LEU A 8 -0.45 -16.81 6.97
C LEU A 8 -0.94 -15.43 7.41
N ASN A 9 -1.61 -15.36 8.57
CA ASN A 9 -2.34 -14.18 9.01
C ASN A 9 -2.20 -13.96 10.52
N PRO A 10 -2.45 -12.74 11.02
CA PRO A 10 -2.42 -12.46 12.44
C PRO A 10 -3.65 -12.95 13.21
N ILE A 11 -4.73 -13.23 12.50
CA ILE A 11 -5.98 -13.78 13.04
C ILE A 11 -6.57 -14.80 12.05
N ARG A 12 -7.46 -15.64 12.56
CA ARG A 12 -8.31 -16.49 11.73
C ARG A 12 -9.45 -15.66 11.14
N PHE A 13 -9.50 -15.58 9.82
CA PHE A 13 -10.58 -14.93 9.09
C PHE A 13 -11.69 -15.93 8.74
N ASP A 14 -12.93 -15.47 8.73
CA ASP A 14 -14.07 -16.24 8.23
C ASP A 14 -14.04 -16.26 6.69
N SER A 15 -13.37 -17.28 6.14
CA SER A 15 -13.19 -17.44 4.70
C SER A 15 -14.38 -18.18 4.10
N ASN A 16 -14.89 -17.70 2.96
CA ASN A 16 -15.95 -18.39 2.21
C ASN A 16 -15.45 -19.60 1.39
N PHE A 17 -14.23 -20.06 1.66
CA PHE A 17 -13.58 -21.23 1.07
C PHE A 17 -12.75 -21.97 2.12
N SER A 18 -12.48 -23.26 1.88
CA SER A 18 -11.68 -24.09 2.79
C SER A 18 -10.18 -23.78 2.67
N LEU A 19 -9.54 -23.61 3.82
CA LEU A 19 -8.08 -23.53 3.94
C LEU A 19 -7.51 -24.93 4.21
N ALA A 20 -6.49 -25.31 3.44
CA ALA A 20 -5.70 -26.51 3.71
C ALA A 20 -4.74 -26.30 4.89
N THR A 21 -4.28 -25.06 5.09
CA THR A 21 -3.45 -24.64 6.21
C THR A 21 -3.84 -23.22 6.60
N ASP A 22 -4.04 -22.97 7.89
CA ASP A 22 -4.38 -21.65 8.44
C ASP A 22 -3.38 -21.33 9.57
N TRP A 23 -2.29 -20.65 9.23
CA TRP A 23 -1.23 -20.29 10.16
C TRP A 23 -1.52 -18.93 10.78
N VAL A 24 -2.08 -18.96 12.00
CA VAL A 24 -2.29 -17.77 12.82
C VAL A 24 -1.02 -17.49 13.64
N ILE A 25 -0.43 -16.32 13.47
CA ILE A 25 0.85 -15.96 14.11
C ILE A 25 0.89 -14.47 14.51
N ALA A 26 1.67 -14.09 15.51
CA ALA A 26 1.83 -12.69 15.87
C ALA A 26 2.27 -11.83 14.66
N PRO A 27 1.73 -10.61 14.45
CA PRO A 27 2.10 -9.75 13.32
C PRO A 27 3.62 -9.63 13.12
N ARG A 28 4.36 -9.29 14.17
CA ARG A 28 5.84 -9.19 14.14
C ARG A 28 6.59 -10.44 13.70
N GLU A 29 5.98 -11.62 13.82
CA GLU A 29 6.58 -12.91 13.47
C GLU A 29 6.26 -13.31 12.03
N MET A 30 5.32 -12.65 11.35
CA MET A 30 4.93 -12.95 9.97
C MET A 30 6.12 -12.95 8.99
N PRO A 31 7.08 -11.99 9.04
CA PRO A 31 8.24 -12.02 8.14
C PRO A 31 9.16 -13.22 8.40
N ALA A 32 9.34 -13.60 9.67
CA ALA A 32 10.14 -14.77 10.04
C ALA A 32 9.46 -16.09 9.63
N ALA A 33 8.14 -16.18 9.78
CA ALA A 33 7.35 -17.32 9.29
C ALA A 33 7.44 -17.46 7.76
N LEU A 34 7.28 -16.36 7.01
CA LEU A 34 7.42 -16.37 5.56
C LEU A 34 8.87 -16.71 5.13
N ALA A 35 9.88 -16.21 5.84
CA ALA A 35 11.28 -16.57 5.62
C ALA A 35 11.53 -18.07 5.87
N GLY A 36 10.89 -18.66 6.90
CA GLY A 36 10.94 -20.10 7.16
C GLY A 36 10.34 -20.94 6.02
N VAL A 37 9.17 -20.53 5.50
CA VAL A 37 8.57 -21.14 4.29
C VAL A 37 9.51 -21.00 3.09
N ALA A 38 10.08 -19.81 2.88
CA ALA A 38 11.03 -19.55 1.81
C ALA A 38 12.26 -20.45 1.91
N GLN A 39 12.87 -20.60 3.10
CA GLN A 39 14.03 -21.45 3.32
C GLN A 39 13.73 -22.93 3.04
N GLN A 40 12.59 -23.43 3.49
CA GLN A 40 12.21 -24.81 3.23
C GLN A 40 11.93 -25.06 1.74
N LEU A 41 11.21 -24.14 1.08
CA LEU A 41 10.97 -24.24 -0.36
C LEU A 41 12.29 -24.18 -1.15
N ALA A 42 13.24 -23.33 -0.72
CA ALA A 42 14.56 -23.23 -1.33
C ALA A 42 15.29 -24.58 -1.31
N LYS A 43 15.27 -25.28 -0.16
CA LYS A 43 15.86 -26.61 -0.01
C LYS A 43 15.23 -27.64 -0.96
N GLU A 44 13.90 -27.68 -1.03
CA GLU A 44 13.17 -28.60 -1.92
C GLU A 44 13.39 -28.32 -3.42
N ARG A 45 13.69 -27.06 -3.77
CA ARG A 45 13.94 -26.62 -5.16
C ARG A 45 15.43 -26.54 -5.50
N GLU A 46 16.32 -26.89 -4.57
CA GLU A 46 17.78 -26.77 -4.70
C GLU A 46 18.24 -25.35 -5.08
N VAL A 47 17.60 -24.34 -4.48
CA VAL A 47 17.90 -22.92 -4.68
C VAL A 47 18.65 -22.39 -3.45
N GLU A 48 19.72 -21.63 -3.69
CA GLU A 48 20.47 -20.96 -2.63
C GLU A 48 19.64 -19.82 -2.02
N ILE A 49 19.55 -19.79 -0.69
CA ILE A 49 18.83 -18.74 0.04
C ILE A 49 19.76 -17.52 0.26
N PRO A 50 19.30 -16.28 -0.02
CA PRO A 50 20.07 -15.09 0.30
C PRO A 50 20.24 -14.88 1.81
N ALA A 51 21.38 -14.34 2.22
CA ALA A 51 21.70 -14.05 3.61
C ALA A 51 20.66 -13.13 4.29
N GLU A 52 20.04 -12.22 3.54
CA GLU A 52 18.99 -11.33 4.05
C GLU A 52 17.73 -12.08 4.47
N ILE A 53 17.34 -13.13 3.74
CA ILE A 53 16.21 -13.98 4.11
C ILE A 53 16.62 -14.95 5.22
N GLU A 54 17.82 -15.53 5.13
CA GLU A 54 18.34 -16.43 6.15
C GLU A 54 18.39 -15.76 7.54
N ALA A 55 18.81 -14.48 7.59
CA ALA A 55 18.85 -13.68 8.82
C ALA A 55 17.47 -13.34 9.42
N LEU A 56 16.36 -13.70 8.76
CA LEU A 56 15.00 -13.57 9.28
C LEU A 56 14.43 -14.90 9.78
N VAL A 57 15.06 -16.03 9.44
CA VAL A 57 14.56 -17.37 9.82
C VAL A 57 14.66 -17.55 11.34
N ARG A 58 13.56 -18.00 11.93
CA ARG A 58 13.45 -18.30 13.36
C ARG A 58 13.20 -19.80 13.58
N PRO A 59 14.19 -20.55 14.11
CA PRO A 59 14.05 -22.00 14.30
C PRO A 59 13.00 -22.42 15.33
N ASP A 60 12.60 -21.50 16.21
CA ASP A 60 11.61 -21.73 17.26
C ASP A 60 10.15 -21.57 16.77
N LEU A 61 9.94 -21.11 15.53
CA LEU A 61 8.61 -21.07 14.91
C LEU A 61 8.19 -22.46 14.39
N ASP A 62 6.88 -22.62 14.16
CA ASP A 62 6.28 -23.89 13.75
C ASP A 62 6.77 -24.37 12.37
N ILE A 63 7.79 -25.23 12.41
CA ILE A 63 8.44 -25.82 11.25
C ILE A 63 7.50 -26.74 10.46
N GLU A 64 6.55 -27.41 11.12
CA GLU A 64 5.63 -28.35 10.46
C GLU A 64 4.57 -27.59 9.67
N THR A 65 4.00 -26.53 10.24
CA THR A 65 3.08 -25.66 9.50
C THR A 65 3.76 -25.03 8.29
N ALA A 66 5.02 -24.61 8.41
CA ALA A 66 5.80 -24.16 7.26
C ALA A 66 5.96 -25.25 6.18
N ARG A 67 6.21 -26.52 6.57
CA ARG A 67 6.29 -27.65 5.62
C ARG A 67 4.96 -27.91 4.93
N ASP A 68 3.85 -27.80 5.64
CA ASP A 68 2.52 -27.96 5.06
C ASP A 68 2.23 -26.90 4.00
N ILE A 69 2.64 -25.65 4.22
CA ILE A 69 2.58 -24.60 3.20
C ILE A 69 3.49 -24.96 2.03
N VAL A 70 4.73 -25.40 2.26
CA VAL A 70 5.65 -25.79 1.17
C VAL A 70 5.05 -26.89 0.30
N ARG A 71 4.44 -27.92 0.89
CA ARG A 71 3.75 -28.99 0.14
C ARG A 71 2.69 -28.46 -0.84
N LEU A 72 2.04 -27.35 -0.52
CA LEU A 72 1.08 -26.68 -1.42
C LEU A 72 1.76 -25.91 -2.56
N LEU A 73 3.00 -25.48 -2.36
CA LEU A 73 3.82 -24.74 -3.34
C LEU A 73 4.68 -25.67 -4.23
N MET A 74 4.71 -26.97 -3.93
CA MET A 74 5.45 -27.99 -4.69
C MET A 74 4.92 -28.41 -6.07
N PRO A 75 3.66 -28.15 -6.49
CA PRO A 75 3.21 -28.45 -7.86
C PRO A 75 4.12 -27.84 -8.95
N GLU A 76 3.83 -28.15 -10.23
CA GLU A 76 4.65 -27.69 -11.37
C GLU A 76 4.97 -26.18 -11.30
N LYS A 77 6.18 -25.79 -11.77
CA LYS A 77 6.62 -24.39 -11.74
C LYS A 77 5.56 -23.49 -12.39
N GLY A 78 5.22 -22.40 -11.72
CA GLY A 78 4.17 -21.46 -12.13
C GLY A 78 2.74 -21.85 -11.75
N ALA A 79 2.49 -23.07 -11.23
CA ALA A 79 1.16 -23.48 -10.81
C ALA A 79 0.71 -22.77 -9.52
N ALA A 80 1.64 -22.53 -8.58
CA ALA A 80 1.36 -21.86 -7.32
C ALA A 80 1.41 -20.33 -7.43
N LEU A 81 0.49 -19.66 -6.74
CA LEU A 81 0.36 -18.21 -6.67
C LEU A 81 0.47 -17.75 -5.21
N LEU A 82 1.43 -16.87 -4.94
CA LEU A 82 1.54 -16.13 -3.69
C LEU A 82 0.75 -14.83 -3.79
N VAL A 83 -0.20 -14.60 -2.89
CA VAL A 83 -1.02 -13.39 -2.88
C VAL A 83 -0.68 -12.56 -1.64
N LEU A 84 -0.18 -11.34 -1.83
CA LEU A 84 -0.01 -10.36 -0.75
C LEU A 84 -1.22 -9.44 -0.69
N GLY A 85 -1.94 -9.48 0.43
CA GLY A 85 -3.07 -8.60 0.72
C GLY A 85 -2.69 -7.33 1.48
N GLN A 86 -3.72 -6.63 1.96
CA GLN A 86 -3.58 -5.37 2.69
C GLN A 86 -2.77 -5.50 3.98
N LEU A 87 -2.95 -6.57 4.74
CA LEU A 87 -2.17 -6.82 5.97
C LEU A 87 -0.66 -6.86 5.69
N ALA A 88 -0.26 -7.49 4.59
CA ALA A 88 1.15 -7.52 4.18
C ALA A 88 1.64 -6.15 3.69
N ALA A 89 0.79 -5.41 2.96
CA ALA A 89 1.13 -4.09 2.43
C ALA A 89 1.30 -3.02 3.52
N GLN A 90 0.51 -3.10 4.58
CA GLN A 90 0.49 -2.14 5.69
C GLN A 90 1.34 -2.59 6.89
N HIS A 91 1.96 -3.76 6.83
CA HIS A 91 2.84 -4.27 7.88
C HIS A 91 4.04 -3.33 8.11
N ALA A 92 4.49 -3.17 9.36
CA ALA A 92 5.69 -2.38 9.69
C ALA A 92 6.97 -2.92 9.00
N GLU A 93 6.95 -4.21 8.64
CA GLU A 93 7.97 -4.92 7.89
C GLU A 93 7.46 -5.35 6.49
N ALA A 94 6.56 -4.57 5.88
CA ALA A 94 6.01 -4.83 4.55
C ALA A 94 7.09 -4.97 3.46
N ALA A 95 8.20 -4.25 3.60
CA ALA A 95 9.34 -4.37 2.69
C ALA A 95 9.96 -5.77 2.72
N ASP A 96 10.05 -6.39 3.90
CA ASP A 96 10.62 -7.72 4.09
C ASP A 96 9.65 -8.79 3.55
N LEU A 97 8.36 -8.70 3.87
CA LEU A 97 7.32 -9.58 3.31
C LEU A 97 7.31 -9.56 1.78
N ARG A 98 7.30 -8.35 1.18
CA ARG A 98 7.35 -8.18 -0.27
C ARG A 98 8.66 -8.68 -0.87
N GLY A 99 9.78 -8.44 -0.19
CA GLY A 99 11.10 -8.88 -0.63
C GLY A 99 11.19 -10.40 -0.72
N ILE A 100 10.81 -11.09 0.36
CA ILE A 100 10.79 -12.56 0.42
C ILE A 100 9.84 -13.12 -0.64
N ALA A 101 8.62 -12.58 -0.74
CA ALA A 101 7.64 -12.98 -1.75
C ALA A 101 8.17 -12.83 -3.19
N SER A 102 8.80 -11.69 -3.49
CA SER A 102 9.39 -11.41 -4.80
C SER A 102 10.55 -12.35 -5.12
N TRP A 103 11.38 -12.66 -4.12
CA TRP A 103 12.46 -13.61 -4.25
C TRP A 103 11.95 -15.02 -4.52
N MET A 104 10.95 -15.49 -3.76
CA MET A 104 10.31 -16.80 -3.97
C MET A 104 9.68 -16.89 -5.37
N ALA A 105 9.05 -15.82 -5.85
CA ALA A 105 8.51 -15.77 -7.21
C ALA A 105 9.61 -15.90 -8.26
N SER A 106 10.70 -15.15 -8.11
CA SER A 106 11.79 -15.09 -9.09
C SER A 106 12.65 -16.36 -9.12
N HIS A 107 12.89 -16.99 -7.96
CA HIS A 107 13.89 -18.06 -7.83
C HIS A 107 13.27 -19.43 -7.57
N CYS A 108 12.11 -19.50 -6.89
CA CYS A 108 11.43 -20.77 -6.59
C CYS A 108 10.33 -21.12 -7.60
N GLY A 109 10.13 -20.31 -8.65
CA GLY A 109 9.17 -20.58 -9.72
C GLY A 109 7.71 -20.39 -9.30
N LEU A 110 7.44 -19.46 -8.38
CA LEU A 110 6.08 -19.09 -8.00
C LEU A 110 5.58 -17.90 -8.83
N ARG A 111 4.25 -17.80 -9.00
CA ARG A 111 3.63 -16.53 -9.40
C ARG A 111 3.35 -15.67 -8.18
N MET A 112 3.29 -14.37 -8.36
CA MET A 112 2.97 -13.41 -7.31
C MET A 112 1.87 -12.45 -7.76
N ALA A 113 0.93 -12.19 -6.87
CA ALA A 113 -0.05 -11.11 -7.00
C ALA A 113 0.00 -10.24 -5.75
N VAL A 114 -0.16 -8.93 -5.93
CA VAL A 114 -0.33 -7.96 -4.85
C VAL A 114 -1.70 -7.35 -5.03
N LEU A 115 -2.49 -7.33 -3.97
CA LEU A 115 -3.79 -6.68 -3.96
C LEU A 115 -3.60 -5.24 -3.50
N PRO A 116 -3.60 -4.23 -4.41
CA PRO A 116 -3.48 -2.82 -4.03
C PRO A 116 -4.70 -2.36 -3.22
N ASP A 117 -4.51 -1.32 -2.42
CA ASP A 117 -5.61 -0.63 -1.75
C ASP A 117 -6.26 0.37 -2.72
N ALA A 118 -7.59 0.35 -2.85
CA ALA A 118 -8.35 1.23 -3.72
C ALA A 118 -7.64 1.51 -5.07
N ASN A 119 -7.30 2.77 -5.35
CA ASN A 119 -6.57 3.18 -6.55
C ASN A 119 -5.07 3.46 -6.32
N SER A 120 -4.48 2.88 -5.26
CA SER A 120 -3.08 3.13 -4.88
C SER A 120 -2.10 2.76 -5.98
N ALA A 121 -2.35 1.70 -6.77
CA ALA A 121 -1.52 1.35 -7.91
C ALA A 121 -1.40 2.53 -8.91
N ALA A 122 -2.52 3.19 -9.22
CA ALA A 122 -2.52 4.38 -10.07
C ALA A 122 -1.79 5.55 -9.42
N GLY A 123 -1.95 5.76 -8.11
CA GLY A 123 -1.20 6.78 -7.37
C GLY A 123 0.31 6.58 -7.45
N TRP A 124 0.79 5.35 -7.28
CA TRP A 124 2.20 5.00 -7.44
C TRP A 124 2.71 5.28 -8.86
N ILE A 125 1.93 4.88 -9.87
CA ILE A 125 2.28 5.11 -11.27
C ILE A 125 2.26 6.59 -11.63
N ALA A 126 1.31 7.36 -11.08
CA ALA A 126 1.21 8.80 -11.25
C ALA A 126 2.28 9.59 -10.48
N GLY A 127 3.16 8.91 -9.73
CA GLY A 127 4.22 9.57 -8.96
C GLY A 127 3.72 10.26 -7.69
N CYS A 128 2.60 9.81 -7.11
CA CYS A 128 2.13 10.25 -5.78
C CYS A 128 2.98 9.62 -4.65
N ILE A 129 4.31 9.64 -4.82
CA ILE A 129 5.32 9.14 -3.92
C ILE A 129 6.52 10.09 -3.93
N PRO A 130 7.23 10.26 -2.81
CA PRO A 130 8.18 11.36 -2.67
C PRO A 130 9.51 11.13 -3.40
N HIS A 131 9.75 9.95 -3.97
CA HIS A 131 11.08 9.53 -4.42
C HIS A 131 11.14 9.16 -5.93
N ARG A 132 10.05 9.35 -6.69
CA ARG A 132 9.99 9.05 -8.14
C ARG A 132 9.03 10.00 -8.85
N SER A 133 9.26 10.21 -10.13
CA SER A 133 8.35 10.92 -11.02
C SER A 133 7.21 9.99 -11.48
N PRO A 134 6.18 10.52 -12.16
CA PRO A 134 5.23 9.67 -12.89
C PRO A 134 5.96 8.67 -13.80
N GLY A 135 5.40 7.47 -13.92
CA GLY A 135 6.01 6.34 -14.65
C GLY A 135 7.21 5.70 -13.95
N GLY A 136 7.54 6.11 -12.72
CA GLY A 136 8.64 5.55 -11.93
C GLY A 136 10.02 6.10 -12.30
N GLY A 137 10.08 7.22 -13.04
CA GLY A 137 11.33 7.88 -13.39
C GLY A 137 12.05 8.47 -12.16
N PRO A 138 13.36 8.70 -12.27
CA PRO A 138 14.14 9.30 -11.17
C PRO A 138 13.76 10.77 -10.99
N ILE A 139 13.92 11.27 -9.77
CA ILE A 139 13.86 12.70 -9.45
C ILE A 139 15.17 13.14 -8.81
N THR A 140 15.58 14.38 -9.08
CA THR A 140 16.85 14.92 -8.59
C THR A 140 16.84 15.16 -7.09
N LEU A 141 15.70 15.58 -6.55
CA LEU A 141 15.54 15.88 -5.13
C LEU A 141 14.30 15.14 -4.61
N PRO A 142 14.48 14.01 -3.90
CA PRO A 142 13.39 13.35 -3.22
C PRO A 142 12.74 14.25 -2.17
N GLY A 143 11.42 14.21 -2.11
CA GLY A 143 10.62 14.80 -1.03
C GLY A 143 10.68 13.98 0.25
N ARG A 144 9.96 14.47 1.26
CA ARG A 144 9.76 13.76 2.53
C ARG A 144 8.66 12.70 2.38
N ASP A 145 8.85 11.54 3.00
CA ASP A 145 7.75 10.58 3.21
C ASP A 145 6.79 11.05 4.31
N ALA A 146 5.64 10.38 4.43
CA ALA A 146 4.61 10.76 5.39
C ALA A 146 5.12 10.76 6.84
N ALA A 147 5.97 9.79 7.22
CA ALA A 147 6.54 9.74 8.56
C ALA A 147 7.39 10.99 8.83
N ARG A 148 8.33 11.31 7.92
CA ARG A 148 9.17 12.50 7.98
C ARG A 148 8.36 13.79 7.97
N MET A 149 7.30 13.87 7.17
CA MET A 149 6.41 15.03 7.14
C MET A 149 5.76 15.30 8.50
N THR A 150 5.55 14.28 9.33
CA THR A 150 4.93 14.42 10.67
C THR A 150 5.92 14.44 11.84
N THR A 151 7.22 14.31 11.57
CA THR A 151 8.29 14.47 12.57
C THR A 151 9.10 15.75 12.36
N ASP A 152 9.11 16.27 11.14
CA ASP A 152 9.77 17.52 10.77
C ASP A 152 8.78 18.70 10.92
N SER A 153 9.31 19.91 11.10
CA SER A 153 8.48 21.12 11.06
C SER A 153 8.18 21.52 9.61
N LEU A 154 6.89 21.72 9.30
CA LEU A 154 6.39 22.17 7.99
C LEU A 154 5.72 23.54 8.14
N SER A 155 6.16 24.54 7.38
CA SER A 155 5.50 25.85 7.36
C SER A 155 4.13 25.82 6.66
N GLY A 156 3.91 24.88 5.75
CA GLY A 156 2.67 24.77 4.98
C GLY A 156 2.29 23.32 4.72
N CYS A 157 1.01 23.01 4.92
CA CYS A 157 0.45 21.68 4.73
C CYS A 157 -0.69 21.73 3.70
N VAL A 158 -0.64 20.84 2.70
CA VAL A 158 -1.73 20.64 1.75
C VAL A 158 -2.27 19.24 1.95
N LEU A 159 -3.51 19.15 2.42
CA LEU A 159 -4.23 17.91 2.65
C LEU A 159 -5.18 17.68 1.49
N TYR A 160 -5.00 16.57 0.76
CA TYR A 160 -5.80 16.28 -0.42
C TYR A 160 -6.66 15.05 -0.21
N GLY A 161 -7.95 15.26 0.10
CA GLY A 161 -8.89 14.16 0.35
C GLY A 161 -8.52 13.29 1.56
N LEU A 162 -7.80 13.86 2.52
CA LEU A 162 -7.27 13.18 3.70
C LEU A 162 -8.06 13.59 4.95
N GLU A 163 -8.48 12.61 5.75
CA GLU A 163 -9.03 12.75 7.10
C GLU A 163 -7.94 12.41 8.14
N PRO A 164 -7.26 13.40 8.76
CA PRO A 164 -6.08 13.14 9.59
C PRO A 164 -6.27 12.11 10.71
N SER A 165 -7.46 12.10 11.33
CA SER A 165 -7.78 11.20 12.44
C SER A 165 -8.07 9.75 12.02
N LEU A 166 -8.34 9.50 10.73
CA LEU A 166 -8.77 8.20 10.22
C LEU A 166 -7.80 7.60 9.17
N ASP A 167 -7.14 8.46 8.39
CA ASP A 167 -6.36 8.03 7.21
C ASP A 167 -4.87 7.88 7.50
N TYR A 168 -4.40 8.38 8.65
CA TYR A 168 -2.99 8.34 9.00
C TYR A 168 -2.73 7.47 10.23
N GLY A 169 -1.74 6.57 10.14
CA GLY A 169 -1.44 5.59 11.18
C GLY A 169 -0.89 6.17 12.49
N SER A 170 -0.57 7.47 12.51
CA SER A 170 -0.12 8.21 13.70
C SER A 170 -0.84 9.56 13.79
N PRO A 171 -2.16 9.57 14.03
CA PRO A 171 -2.98 10.77 13.88
C PRO A 171 -2.48 11.92 14.78
N GLY A 172 -2.02 11.64 16.00
CA GLY A 172 -1.50 12.65 16.90
C GLY A 172 -0.25 13.38 16.40
N SER A 173 0.64 12.73 15.64
CA SER A 173 1.82 13.42 15.07
C SER A 173 1.42 14.31 13.90
N LEU A 174 0.45 13.88 13.09
CA LEU A 174 -0.11 14.71 12.03
C LEU A 174 -0.85 15.92 12.61
N ASP A 175 -1.68 15.73 13.64
CA ASP A 175 -2.38 16.83 14.32
C ASP A 175 -1.40 17.87 14.85
N GLN A 176 -0.34 17.43 15.55
CA GLN A 176 0.71 18.34 16.04
C GLN A 176 1.41 19.09 14.90
N THR A 177 1.66 18.42 13.78
CA THR A 177 2.27 19.06 12.59
C THR A 177 1.34 20.12 12.01
N LEU A 178 0.04 19.84 11.92
CA LEU A 178 -0.96 20.78 11.40
C LEU A 178 -1.14 21.99 12.33
N GLU A 179 -1.06 21.80 13.64
CA GLU A 179 -1.12 22.90 14.62
C GLU A 179 0.09 23.84 14.55
N GLN A 180 1.26 23.31 14.17
CA GLN A 180 2.49 24.08 14.06
C GLN A 180 2.69 24.73 12.69
N ALA A 181 1.93 24.31 11.68
CA ALA A 181 2.04 24.86 10.34
C ALA A 181 1.48 26.29 10.29
N ASP A 182 2.19 27.18 9.59
CA ASP A 182 1.73 28.56 9.37
C ASP A 182 0.47 28.60 8.49
N PHE A 183 0.31 27.58 7.63
CA PHE A 183 -0.81 27.48 6.70
C PHE A 183 -1.21 26.04 6.41
N VAL A 184 -2.51 25.74 6.50
CA VAL A 184 -3.11 24.45 6.18
C VAL A 184 -4.22 24.65 5.15
N LEU A 185 -4.03 24.06 3.98
CA LEU A 185 -5.03 23.96 2.92
C LEU A 185 -5.64 22.55 2.90
N SER A 186 -6.95 22.44 2.99
CA SER A 186 -7.67 21.16 2.91
C SER A 186 -8.55 21.07 1.68
N PHE A 187 -8.33 20.06 0.83
CA PHE A 187 -9.29 19.64 -0.18
C PHE A 187 -10.15 18.56 0.45
N SER A 188 -11.44 18.82 0.64
CA SER A 188 -12.33 17.91 1.35
C SER A 188 -13.70 17.81 0.70
N SER A 189 -14.23 16.60 0.64
CA SER A 189 -15.60 16.34 0.17
C SER A 189 -16.64 16.49 1.28
N PHE A 190 -16.23 16.41 2.55
CA PHE A 190 -17.15 16.40 3.67
C PHE A 190 -16.72 17.38 4.74
N ARG A 191 -17.69 18.11 5.31
CA ARG A 191 -17.41 19.03 6.42
C ARG A 191 -16.80 18.31 7.63
N SER A 192 -17.22 17.08 7.93
CA SER A 192 -16.67 16.31 9.04
C SER A 192 -15.24 15.79 8.81
N ALA A 193 -14.76 15.82 7.56
CA ALA A 193 -13.38 15.47 7.21
C ALA A 193 -12.42 16.66 7.32
N VAL A 194 -12.93 17.89 7.44
CA VAL A 194 -12.10 19.10 7.50
C VAL A 194 -11.41 19.16 8.86
N PRO A 195 -10.06 19.16 8.92
CA PRO A 195 -9.37 19.30 10.20
C PRO A 195 -9.57 20.70 10.77
N PRO A 196 -9.67 20.85 12.11
CA PRO A 196 -9.89 22.14 12.76
C PRO A 196 -8.77 23.15 12.48
N GLN A 197 -7.58 22.68 12.10
CA GLN A 197 -6.42 23.51 11.77
C GLN A 197 -6.50 24.12 10.35
N ALA A 198 -7.45 23.72 9.50
CA ALA A 198 -7.54 24.21 8.13
C ALA A 198 -7.80 25.73 8.05
N ASN A 199 -6.90 26.48 7.41
CA ASN A 199 -7.10 27.90 7.14
C ASN A 199 -7.99 28.13 5.91
N VAL A 200 -7.87 27.26 4.91
CA VAL A 200 -8.66 27.29 3.68
C VAL A 200 -9.15 25.90 3.36
N VAL A 201 -10.39 25.82 2.89
CA VAL A 201 -11.00 24.57 2.44
C VAL A 201 -11.44 24.71 0.99
N PHE A 202 -10.98 23.81 0.13
CA PHE A 202 -11.50 23.66 -1.22
C PHE A 202 -12.50 22.50 -1.29
N PRO A 203 -13.78 22.76 -1.63
CA PRO A 203 -14.79 21.73 -1.79
C PRO A 203 -14.45 20.76 -2.93
N LEU A 204 -14.11 19.53 -2.57
CA LEU A 204 -13.73 18.46 -3.48
C LEU A 204 -14.92 17.55 -3.77
N VAL A 205 -15.20 17.24 -5.03
CA VAL A 205 -16.22 16.22 -5.34
C VAL A 205 -15.76 14.82 -4.91
N PRO A 206 -16.65 13.98 -4.34
CA PRO A 206 -16.37 12.56 -4.16
C PRO A 206 -16.27 11.83 -5.51
N TYR A 207 -15.80 10.58 -5.51
CA TYR A 207 -15.63 9.81 -6.75
C TYR A 207 -16.96 9.56 -7.49
N THR A 208 -18.09 9.56 -6.79
CA THR A 208 -19.44 9.40 -7.35
C THR A 208 -19.86 10.58 -8.26
N GLU A 209 -19.26 11.74 -8.05
CA GLU A 209 -19.52 13.00 -8.76
C GLU A 209 -18.41 13.35 -9.76
N ASN A 210 -17.36 12.53 -9.85
CA ASN A 210 -16.19 12.79 -10.68
C ASN A 210 -16.00 11.69 -11.72
N SER A 211 -15.71 12.10 -12.96
CA SER A 211 -15.19 11.16 -13.95
C SER A 211 -13.69 10.99 -13.74
N GLY A 212 -13.17 9.79 -13.94
CA GLY A 212 -11.75 9.51 -13.74
C GLY A 212 -11.35 8.11 -14.19
N SER A 213 -10.07 7.82 -14.06
CA SER A 213 -9.49 6.54 -14.47
C SER A 213 -8.89 5.81 -13.28
N PHE A 214 -9.12 4.50 -13.23
CA PHE A 214 -8.68 3.61 -12.16
C PHE A 214 -7.85 2.46 -12.75
N ILE A 215 -6.95 1.88 -11.97
CA ILE A 215 -6.21 0.69 -12.36
C ILE A 215 -6.74 -0.50 -11.58
N ASN A 216 -7.23 -1.52 -12.29
CA ASN A 216 -7.79 -2.71 -11.68
C ASN A 216 -6.70 -3.70 -11.20
N LEU A 217 -7.11 -4.82 -10.59
CA LEU A 217 -6.21 -5.86 -10.08
C LEU A 217 -5.37 -6.55 -11.17
N GLU A 218 -5.78 -6.48 -12.43
CA GLU A 218 -5.02 -6.99 -13.57
C GLU A 218 -4.03 -5.94 -14.12
N GLY A 219 -3.97 -4.76 -13.52
CA GLY A 219 -3.13 -3.67 -13.98
C GLY A 219 -3.68 -2.89 -15.17
N ARG A 220 -4.96 -3.06 -15.51
CA ARG A 220 -5.60 -2.39 -16.65
C ARG A 220 -6.26 -1.08 -16.23
N LEU A 221 -6.07 -0.06 -17.05
CA LEU A 221 -6.77 1.21 -16.92
C LEU A 221 -8.25 1.04 -17.26
N GLN A 222 -9.12 1.59 -16.42
CA GLN A 222 -10.57 1.59 -16.59
C GLN A 222 -11.09 3.01 -16.36
N PHE A 223 -11.92 3.49 -17.27
CA PHE A 223 -12.59 4.77 -17.12
C PHE A 223 -13.91 4.59 -16.35
N SER A 224 -14.14 5.47 -15.38
CA SER A 224 -15.39 5.56 -14.63
C SER A 224 -16.04 6.93 -14.88
N PRO A 225 -17.26 6.99 -15.46
CA PRO A 225 -17.99 8.24 -15.58
C PRO A 225 -18.54 8.69 -14.23
N ALA A 226 -18.79 10.00 -14.09
CA ALA A 226 -19.51 10.51 -12.92
C ALA A 226 -20.93 9.93 -12.90
N ALA A 227 -21.36 9.41 -11.74
CA ALA A 227 -22.70 8.85 -11.57
C ALA A 227 -23.76 9.95 -11.41
N VAL A 228 -23.39 11.05 -10.76
CA VAL A 228 -24.26 12.21 -10.52
C VAL A 228 -23.51 13.51 -10.73
N GLN A 229 -24.24 14.62 -10.83
CA GLN A 229 -23.64 15.95 -10.99
C GLN A 229 -23.01 16.44 -9.67
N PRO A 230 -21.91 17.21 -9.72
CA PRO A 230 -21.32 17.83 -8.55
C PRO A 230 -22.32 18.60 -7.69
N GLN A 231 -22.30 18.40 -6.38
CA GLN A 231 -23.19 19.13 -5.47
C GLN A 231 -22.64 20.53 -5.17
N GLY A 232 -23.48 21.55 -5.37
CA GLY A 232 -23.17 22.94 -5.00
C GLY A 232 -21.91 23.48 -5.68
N GLU A 233 -20.97 23.96 -4.87
CA GLU A 233 -19.72 24.55 -5.35
C GLU A 233 -18.56 23.56 -5.42
N ALA A 234 -18.79 22.27 -5.13
CA ALA A 234 -17.77 21.24 -5.25
C ALA A 234 -17.27 21.12 -6.70
N ARG A 235 -15.96 20.88 -6.86
CA ARG A 235 -15.33 20.71 -8.17
C ARG A 235 -14.41 19.48 -8.19
N PRO A 236 -14.26 18.81 -9.36
CA PRO A 236 -13.18 17.85 -9.59
C PRO A 236 -11.83 18.41 -9.18
N GLY A 237 -11.07 17.67 -8.37
CA GLY A 237 -9.83 18.18 -7.80
C GLY A 237 -8.78 18.54 -8.85
N TRP A 238 -8.72 17.84 -9.98
CA TRP A 238 -7.86 18.22 -11.10
C TRP A 238 -8.21 19.61 -11.67
N LYS A 239 -9.49 20.01 -11.67
CA LYS A 239 -9.89 21.37 -12.11
C LYS A 239 -9.48 22.42 -11.09
N ILE A 240 -9.58 22.12 -9.80
CA ILE A 240 -9.13 23.01 -8.72
C ILE A 240 -7.62 23.22 -8.85
N LEU A 241 -6.84 22.14 -8.93
CA LEU A 241 -5.38 22.17 -9.11
C LEU A 241 -4.97 22.92 -10.38
N ARG A 242 -5.67 22.69 -11.50
CA ARG A 242 -5.47 23.41 -12.76
C ARG A 242 -5.62 24.93 -12.58
N VAL A 243 -6.68 25.38 -11.92
CA VAL A 243 -6.92 26.82 -11.69
C VAL A 243 -5.86 27.40 -10.76
N LEU A 244 -5.48 26.69 -9.69
CA LEU A 244 -4.41 27.12 -8.80
C LEU A 244 -3.07 27.26 -9.54
N ALA A 245 -2.73 26.30 -10.39
CA ALA A 245 -1.53 26.37 -11.21
C ALA A 245 -1.54 27.59 -12.13
N ASN A 246 -2.68 27.91 -12.75
CA ASN A 246 -2.82 29.11 -13.58
C ASN A 246 -2.65 30.40 -12.78
N LEU A 247 -3.23 30.49 -11.58
CA LEU A 247 -3.08 31.64 -10.68
C LEU A 247 -1.61 31.82 -10.22
N LEU A 248 -0.88 30.72 -10.10
CA LEU A 248 0.55 30.70 -9.77
C LEU A 248 1.46 30.83 -11.00
N ALA A 249 0.89 31.03 -12.20
CA ALA A 249 1.60 31.12 -13.48
C ALA A 249 2.51 29.89 -13.78
N LEU A 250 2.11 28.71 -13.32
CA LEU A 250 2.79 27.44 -13.64
C LEU A 250 2.43 26.97 -15.06
N LYS A 251 3.41 26.38 -15.74
CA LYS A 251 3.24 25.81 -17.09
C LYS A 251 2.84 24.35 -17.03
N GLY A 252 2.21 23.82 -18.09
CA GLY A 252 1.86 22.41 -18.21
C GLY A 252 0.54 22.02 -17.52
N PHE A 253 -0.37 22.99 -17.37
CA PHE A 253 -1.68 22.80 -16.75
C PHE A 253 -2.85 23.18 -17.68
N ASP A 254 -2.66 23.16 -18.99
CA ASP A 254 -3.69 23.55 -19.98
C ASP A 254 -4.72 22.43 -20.26
N TYR A 255 -5.01 21.59 -19.27
CA TYR A 255 -5.95 20.46 -19.39
C TYR A 255 -7.39 20.94 -19.55
N VAL A 256 -8.15 20.37 -20.47
CA VAL A 256 -9.57 20.73 -20.70
C VAL A 256 -10.50 19.64 -20.17
N THR A 257 -10.06 18.38 -20.25
CA THR A 257 -10.80 17.19 -19.86
C THR A 257 -10.00 16.33 -18.88
N VAL A 258 -10.68 15.41 -18.18
CA VAL A 258 -9.99 14.43 -17.33
C VAL A 258 -9.18 13.42 -18.17
N ASP A 259 -9.56 13.24 -19.42
CA ASP A 259 -8.82 12.39 -20.37
C ASP A 259 -7.47 13.01 -20.73
N ASP A 260 -7.40 14.35 -20.87
CA ASP A 260 -6.12 15.05 -21.06
C ASP A 260 -5.15 14.76 -19.91
N VAL A 261 -5.65 14.78 -18.66
CA VAL A 261 -4.87 14.44 -17.46
C VAL A 261 -4.49 12.96 -17.46
N THR A 262 -5.41 12.07 -17.82
CA THR A 262 -5.16 10.62 -17.84
C THR A 262 -4.07 10.27 -18.86
N ARG A 263 -4.05 10.93 -20.02
CA ARG A 263 -3.07 10.68 -21.08
C ARG A 263 -1.64 11.03 -20.68
N GLU A 264 -1.41 11.91 -19.71
CA GLU A 264 -0.08 12.16 -19.13
C GLU A 264 0.52 10.87 -18.55
N ILE A 265 -0.32 9.97 -18.03
CA ILE A 265 0.08 8.67 -17.52
C ILE A 265 0.13 7.67 -18.68
N ARG A 266 1.33 7.46 -19.23
CA ARG A 266 1.55 6.47 -20.29
C ARG A 266 1.53 5.05 -19.71
N LEU A 267 0.51 4.27 -20.05
CA LEU A 267 0.40 2.85 -19.71
C LEU A 267 0.46 1.98 -20.97
N PRO A 268 1.06 0.78 -20.91
CA PRO A 268 0.98 -0.18 -22.01
C PRO A 268 -0.43 -0.78 -22.09
N ASP A 269 -0.91 -1.06 -23.31
CA ASP A 269 -2.23 -1.68 -23.56
C ASP A 269 -2.38 -3.05 -22.89
N SER A 270 -1.26 -3.75 -22.66
CA SER A 270 -1.21 -5.03 -21.94
C SER A 270 -1.53 -4.91 -20.45
N GLY A 271 -1.62 -3.69 -19.91
CA GLY A 271 -1.69 -3.42 -18.48
C GLY A 271 -0.31 -3.41 -17.81
N VAL A 272 -0.28 -2.93 -16.58
CA VAL A 272 0.93 -2.81 -15.76
C VAL A 272 1.00 -3.96 -14.76
N SER A 273 2.10 -4.69 -14.74
CA SER A 273 2.35 -5.70 -13.71
C SER A 273 3.05 -5.10 -12.50
N TYR A 274 2.80 -5.68 -11.33
CA TYR A 274 3.56 -5.37 -10.13
C TYR A 274 5.03 -5.77 -10.34
N PRO A 275 6.01 -4.85 -10.23
CA PRO A 275 7.40 -5.21 -10.39
C PRO A 275 7.86 -6.06 -9.20
N LEU A 276 8.46 -7.22 -9.49
CA LEU A 276 9.14 -8.00 -8.45
C LEU A 276 10.28 -7.16 -7.87
N ALA A 277 10.45 -7.20 -6.55
CA ALA A 277 11.53 -6.46 -5.90
C ALA A 277 12.89 -6.97 -6.41
N GLY A 278 13.65 -6.09 -7.08
CA GLY A 278 14.97 -6.42 -7.62
C GLY A 278 16.07 -6.50 -6.55
N THR A 279 15.80 -6.00 -5.34
CA THR A 279 16.73 -6.05 -4.19
C THR A 279 15.95 -6.32 -2.92
N LEU A 280 16.46 -7.25 -2.10
CA LEU A 280 15.96 -7.46 -0.75
C LEU A 280 16.30 -6.26 0.15
N PRO A 281 15.44 -5.90 1.11
CA PRO A 281 15.80 -4.93 2.13
C PRO A 281 17.06 -5.37 2.86
N LYS A 282 17.96 -4.42 3.11
CA LYS A 282 19.14 -4.72 3.94
C LYS A 282 18.67 -5.11 5.36
N PRO A 283 19.36 -6.06 6.01
CA PRO A 283 19.15 -6.37 7.41
C PRO A 283 19.11 -5.09 8.25
N ARG A 284 17.99 -4.83 8.93
CA ARG A 284 17.91 -3.72 9.89
C ARG A 284 18.83 -4.00 11.07
N PRO A 285 19.45 -2.97 11.69
CA PRO A 285 20.24 -3.11 12.90
C PRO A 285 19.45 -3.81 14.02
N GLU A 286 20.16 -4.52 14.90
CA GLU A 286 19.57 -5.11 16.11
C GLU A 286 18.88 -4.02 16.97
N GLY A 287 17.71 -4.33 17.52
CA GLY A 287 16.89 -3.40 18.30
C GLY A 287 15.92 -2.53 17.49
N VAL A 288 16.05 -2.47 16.16
CA VAL A 288 15.07 -1.79 15.26
C VAL A 288 14.06 -2.78 14.65
N ARG A 289 14.36 -4.07 14.71
CA ARG A 289 13.51 -5.13 14.19
C ARG A 289 12.39 -5.47 15.19
N SER A 290 11.18 -5.72 14.70
CA SER A 290 10.08 -6.23 15.55
C SER A 290 10.17 -7.74 15.80
N ASN A 291 11.08 -8.44 15.11
CA ASN A 291 11.22 -9.90 15.12
C ASN A 291 11.86 -10.51 16.39
N GLY A 292 11.96 -9.76 17.48
CA GLY A 292 12.34 -10.28 18.79
C GLY A 292 11.14 -10.89 19.52
N ARG A 293 11.35 -11.96 20.30
CA ARG A 293 10.33 -12.45 21.22
C ARG A 293 10.04 -11.34 22.23
N LEU A 294 8.79 -10.90 22.33
CA LEU A 294 8.43 -9.96 23.38
C LEU A 294 8.50 -10.64 24.75
N PRO A 295 8.76 -9.86 25.83
CA PRO A 295 8.62 -10.36 27.19
C PRO A 295 7.25 -11.01 27.39
N ASP A 296 7.21 -12.11 28.14
CA ASP A 296 5.96 -12.80 28.43
C ASP A 296 4.96 -11.83 29.08
N GLY A 297 3.70 -11.88 28.64
CA GLY A 297 2.64 -10.94 29.07
C GLY A 297 2.59 -9.62 28.29
N SER A 298 3.48 -9.40 27.32
CA SER A 298 3.36 -8.25 26.41
C SER A 298 2.14 -8.36 25.52
N LEU A 299 1.55 -7.21 25.20
CA LEU A 299 0.44 -7.09 24.25
C LEU A 299 0.95 -6.58 22.90
N GLU A 300 0.35 -7.06 21.83
CA GLU A 300 0.56 -6.55 20.47
C GLU A 300 -0.79 -6.24 19.84
N ARG A 301 -0.84 -5.11 19.12
CA ARG A 301 -2.03 -4.69 18.40
C ARG A 301 -2.05 -5.36 17.04
N ILE A 302 -3.14 -6.07 16.76
CA ILE A 302 -3.48 -6.49 15.39
C ILE A 302 -4.24 -5.34 14.74
N LEU A 303 -3.68 -4.81 13.67
CA LEU A 303 -4.32 -3.78 12.87
C LEU A 303 -4.92 -4.43 11.62
N ASP A 304 -6.23 -4.29 11.47
CA ASP A 304 -6.91 -4.53 10.21
C ASP A 304 -7.46 -3.20 9.70
N VAL A 305 -7.62 -3.08 8.39
CA VAL A 305 -8.27 -1.93 7.76
C VAL A 305 -9.58 -2.41 7.16
N PRO A 306 -10.71 -2.20 7.86
CA PRO A 306 -12.01 -2.62 7.39
C PRO A 306 -12.33 -2.04 6.02
N LEU A 307 -13.12 -2.76 5.23
CA LEU A 307 -13.47 -2.38 3.85
C LEU A 307 -13.95 -0.93 3.71
N TYR A 308 -14.78 -0.46 4.65
CA TYR A 308 -15.34 0.90 4.64
C TYR A 308 -14.46 1.92 5.36
N ALA A 309 -13.42 1.47 6.04
CA ALA A 309 -12.56 2.32 6.83
C ALA A 309 -11.61 3.17 5.99
N VAL A 310 -11.58 3.09 4.65
CA VAL A 310 -10.73 3.90 3.75
C VAL A 310 -11.51 4.78 2.77
N ASP A 311 -12.84 4.63 2.71
CA ASP A 311 -13.68 5.40 1.77
C ASP A 311 -14.53 6.41 2.54
N PRO A 312 -14.27 7.72 2.39
CA PRO A 312 -14.98 8.76 3.12
C PRO A 312 -16.48 8.81 2.81
N VAL A 313 -16.93 8.30 1.67
CA VAL A 313 -18.36 8.27 1.30
C VAL A 313 -19.13 7.28 2.16
N VAL A 314 -18.58 6.09 2.40
CA VAL A 314 -19.27 4.99 3.12
C VAL A 314 -19.01 4.98 4.63
N ARG A 315 -18.06 5.77 5.13
CA ARG A 315 -17.86 5.99 6.57
C ARG A 315 -19.00 6.75 7.24
N ARG A 316 -19.88 7.36 6.45
CA ARG A 316 -20.86 8.37 6.87
C ARG A 316 -22.28 7.92 6.60
#